data_AF-A0A060C6U1-F1
#
_entry.id   AF-A0A060C6U1-F1
#
_cell.length_a   1.000
_cell.length_b   1.000
_cell.length_c   1.000
_cell.angle_alpha   90.00
_cell.angle_beta   90.00
_cell.angle_gamma   90.00
#
_symmetry.space_group_name_H-M   'P 1'
#
loop_
_entity.id
_entity.type
_entity.pdbx_description
1 polymer ?
#
loop_
_entity_poly.entity_id
_entity_poly.type
_entity_poly.pdbx_seq_one_letter_code
_entity_poly.pdbx_strand_id
1 'polypeptide(L)'
;GGFMAMDTQTGRVLAMQGGFSYQSSVFNRATQALRQPGSSFKPFVYAAALDNGYSPATIVLDAPIEVATPEGLWKPENSGNRYYGPTPMRTGLEQSRNLMTVRMAQQVGMHVVADYAHDFGIYDKMPELLSYSLGAGETTLYRMVTAYAELANGGLKVEPTL
;
A
#
# COMPACT_ATOMS: atom_id res chain seq x y z
N GLY A 1 -15.31 -10.50 -7.68
CA GLY A 1 -14.40 -9.88 -6.72
C GLY A 1 -14.32 -10.72 -5.46
N GLY A 2 -13.63 -10.21 -4.44
CA GLY A 2 -13.71 -10.70 -3.06
C GLY A 2 -14.15 -9.56 -2.15
N PHE A 3 -14.71 -9.89 -0.99
CA PHE A 3 -15.09 -8.94 0.05
C PHE A 3 -14.72 -9.50 1.41
N MET A 4 -14.33 -8.62 2.33
CA MET A 4 -14.06 -8.96 3.72
C MET A 4 -14.32 -7.74 4.61
N ALA A 5 -14.92 -7.97 5.77
CA ALA A 5 -15.10 -6.99 6.82
C ALA A 5 -14.54 -7.55 8.13
N MET A 6 -13.84 -6.70 8.89
CA MET A 6 -13.12 -7.07 10.10
C MET A 6 -13.38 -6.05 11.20
N ASP A 7 -13.52 -6.53 12.43
CA ASP A 7 -13.47 -5.70 13.64
C ASP A 7 -12.03 -5.25 13.90
N THR A 8 -11.79 -3.94 13.92
CA THR A 8 -10.44 -3.38 13.95
C THR A 8 -9.73 -3.55 15.28
N GLN A 9 -10.47 -3.76 16.38
CA GLN A 9 -9.90 -3.89 17.72
C GLN A 9 -9.49 -5.33 18.02
N THR A 10 -10.24 -6.30 17.49
CA THR A 10 -10.10 -7.72 17.85
C THR A 10 -9.53 -8.57 16.71
N GLY A 11 -9.52 -8.07 15.48
CA GLY A 11 -9.18 -8.87 14.29
C GLY A 11 -10.29 -9.84 13.88
N ARG A 12 -11.44 -9.85 14.55
CA ARG A 12 -12.54 -10.78 14.22
C ARG A 12 -13.10 -10.48 12.85
N VAL A 13 -13.13 -11.50 11.98
CA VAL A 13 -13.77 -11.41 10.67
C VAL A 13 -15.28 -11.44 10.84
N LEU A 14 -15.93 -10.33 10.48
CA LEU A 14 -17.38 -10.18 10.59
C LEU A 14 -18.11 -10.71 9.37
N ALA A 15 -17.48 -10.60 8.21
CA ALA A 15 -18.02 -11.13 6.95
C ALA A 15 -16.88 -11.41 5.97
N MET A 16 -17.03 -12.45 5.16
CA MET A 16 -16.11 -12.77 4.07
C MET A 16 -16.86 -13.39 2.89
N GLN A 17 -16.60 -12.91 1.69
CA GLN A 17 -17.11 -13.47 0.45
C GLN A 17 -15.98 -13.63 -0.58
N GLY A 18 -15.65 -14.87 -0.91
CA GLY A 18 -14.55 -15.21 -1.82
C GLY A 18 -14.88 -15.14 -3.32
N GLY A 19 -16.14 -14.91 -3.69
CA GLY A 19 -16.56 -14.91 -5.08
C GLY A 19 -18.06 -14.67 -5.25
N PHE A 20 -18.49 -14.51 -6.50
CA PHE A 20 -19.89 -14.27 -6.85
C PHE A 20 -20.81 -15.43 -6.45
N SER A 21 -20.39 -16.66 -6.75
CA SER A 21 -21.13 -17.88 -6.40
C SER A 21 -20.15 -18.98 -6.03
N TYR A 22 -20.36 -19.58 -4.85
CA TYR A 22 -19.57 -20.72 -4.38
C TYR A 22 -19.78 -21.96 -5.27
N GLN A 23 -21.02 -22.17 -5.74
CA GLN A 23 -21.36 -23.28 -6.63
C GLN A 23 -20.63 -23.19 -7.97
N SER A 24 -20.38 -21.97 -8.46
CA SER A 24 -19.62 -21.75 -9.69
C SER A 24 -18.11 -21.81 -9.48
N SER A 25 -17.62 -21.39 -8.32
CA SER A 25 -16.20 -21.37 -8.00
C SER A 25 -15.99 -21.37 -6.48
N VAL A 26 -15.44 -22.47 -5.98
CA VAL A 26 -15.09 -22.63 -4.56
C VAL A 26 -13.81 -21.89 -4.15
N PHE A 27 -13.09 -21.31 -5.12
CA PHE A 27 -11.86 -20.55 -4.87
C PHE A 27 -12.14 -19.26 -4.11
N ASN A 28 -11.57 -19.12 -2.92
CA ASN A 28 -11.78 -17.97 -2.05
C ASN A 28 -10.82 -16.84 -2.42
N ARG A 29 -11.30 -15.87 -3.20
CA ARG A 29 -10.51 -14.70 -3.62
C ARG A 29 -10.17 -13.75 -2.48
N ALA A 30 -10.83 -13.85 -1.32
CA ALA A 30 -10.46 -13.02 -0.17
C ALA A 30 -9.12 -13.48 0.43
N THR A 31 -8.89 -14.79 0.50
CA THR A 31 -7.72 -15.37 1.19
C THR A 31 -6.67 -15.99 0.26
N GLN A 32 -7.04 -16.37 -0.97
CA GLN A 32 -6.18 -17.14 -1.87
C GLN A 32 -5.78 -16.38 -3.14
N ALA A 33 -6.51 -15.34 -3.54
CA ALA A 33 -6.18 -14.61 -4.76
C ALA A 33 -5.02 -13.63 -4.48
N LEU A 34 -3.85 -13.96 -5.02
CA LEU A 34 -2.73 -13.04 -5.13
C LEU A 34 -3.05 -11.98 -6.20
N ARG A 35 -3.00 -10.71 -5.80
CA ARG A 35 -3.24 -9.54 -6.66
C ARG A 35 -2.40 -8.36 -6.22
N GLN A 36 -2.04 -7.52 -7.18
CA GLN A 36 -1.42 -6.22 -6.91
C GLN A 36 -2.42 -5.29 -6.22
N PRO A 37 -2.13 -4.77 -5.02
CA PRO A 37 -3.00 -3.81 -4.33
C PRO A 37 -2.97 -2.42 -4.98
N GLY A 38 -1.94 -2.13 -5.79
CA GLY A 38 -1.79 -0.84 -6.45
C GLY A 38 -1.75 0.32 -5.46
N SER A 39 -2.45 1.41 -5.77
CA SER A 39 -2.48 2.61 -4.94
C SER A 39 -3.02 2.40 -3.51
N SER A 40 -3.72 1.29 -3.22
CA SER A 40 -4.14 0.98 -1.84
C SER A 40 -2.96 0.63 -0.92
N PHE A 41 -1.74 0.45 -1.45
CA PHE A 41 -0.53 0.30 -0.66
C PHE A 41 0.08 1.63 -0.18
N LYS A 42 -0.27 2.76 -0.82
CA LYS A 42 0.32 4.07 -0.52
C LYS A 42 0.25 4.46 0.95
N PRO A 43 -0.86 4.25 1.69
CA PRO A 43 -0.91 4.63 3.11
C PRO A 43 0.27 4.10 3.93
N PHE A 44 0.78 2.91 3.63
CA PHE A 44 1.92 2.32 4.34
C PHE A 44 3.25 2.99 4.01
N VAL A 45 3.44 3.47 2.77
CA VAL A 45 4.59 4.32 2.40
C VAL A 45 4.55 5.64 3.16
N TYR A 46 3.37 6.25 3.26
CA TYR A 46 3.19 7.53 3.97
C TYR A 46 3.26 7.36 5.49
N ALA A 47 2.78 6.25 6.06
CA ALA A 47 2.94 5.91 7.46
C ALA A 47 4.43 5.77 7.81
N ALA A 48 5.18 4.98 7.04
CA ALA A 48 6.63 4.84 7.18
C ALA A 48 7.34 6.20 7.14
N ALA A 49 6.92 7.11 6.26
CA ALA A 49 7.46 8.46 6.21
C ALA A 49 7.16 9.26 7.48
N LEU A 50 5.92 9.25 7.97
CA LEU A 50 5.53 9.99 9.17
C LEU A 50 6.34 9.55 10.39
N ASP A 51 6.52 8.25 10.55
CA ASP A 51 7.30 7.68 11.66
C ASP A 51 8.81 7.90 11.52
N ASN A 52 9.29 8.28 10.33
CA ASN A 52 10.68 8.66 10.05
C ASN A 52 10.89 10.17 10.00
N GLY A 53 10.05 10.95 10.70
CA GLY A 53 10.26 12.38 10.95
C GLY A 53 9.73 13.31 9.86
N TYR A 54 9.02 12.79 8.87
CA TYR A 54 8.30 13.62 7.91
C TYR A 54 6.96 14.08 8.52
N SER A 55 6.46 15.24 8.09
CA SER A 55 5.17 15.76 8.54
C SER A 55 4.20 15.87 7.36
N PRO A 56 2.88 15.91 7.57
CA PRO A 56 1.91 16.14 6.49
C PRO A 56 2.17 17.41 5.67
N ALA A 57 2.93 18.37 6.21
CA ALA A 57 3.34 19.62 5.57
C ALA A 57 4.68 19.54 4.81
N THR A 58 5.44 18.45 4.91
CA THR A 58 6.69 18.26 4.15
C THR A 58 6.41 18.46 2.67
N ILE A 59 7.21 19.31 2.03
CA ILE A 59 7.08 19.61 0.61
C ILE A 59 7.76 18.53 -0.22
N VAL A 60 7.00 17.96 -1.17
CA VAL A 60 7.44 16.92 -2.10
C VAL A 60 7.15 17.40 -3.51
N LEU A 61 8.09 17.16 -4.42
CA LEU A 61 7.95 17.59 -5.81
C LEU A 61 7.02 16.65 -6.59
N ASP A 62 5.90 17.16 -7.08
CA ASP A 62 5.05 16.49 -8.07
C ASP A 62 5.45 16.91 -9.50
N ALA A 63 6.47 16.25 -10.04
CA ALA A 63 7.00 16.47 -11.39
C ALA A 63 7.54 15.15 -11.97
N PRO A 64 7.76 15.04 -13.29
CA PRO A 64 8.35 13.84 -13.91
C PRO A 64 9.58 13.34 -13.16
N ILE A 65 9.72 12.01 -13.08
CA ILE A 65 10.90 11.36 -12.48
C ILE A 65 11.37 10.25 -13.40
N GLU A 66 12.68 10.09 -13.48
CA GLU A 66 13.31 8.99 -14.16
C GLU A 66 14.24 8.31 -13.17
N VAL A 67 14.10 7.00 -13.04
CA VAL A 67 14.85 6.18 -12.09
C VAL A 67 15.62 5.13 -12.88
N ALA A 68 16.94 5.13 -12.73
CA ALA A 68 17.77 4.07 -13.29
C ALA A 68 17.56 2.78 -12.47
N THR A 69 17.21 1.70 -13.14
CA THR A 69 17.04 0.36 -12.57
C THR A 69 17.94 -0.62 -13.32
N PRO A 70 18.25 -1.81 -12.76
CA PRO A 70 18.99 -2.84 -13.48
C PRO A 70 18.34 -3.24 -14.82
N GLU A 71 17.02 -3.12 -14.94
CA GLU A 71 16.23 -3.44 -16.13
C GLU A 71 16.11 -2.26 -17.12
N GLY A 72 16.69 -1.10 -16.78
CA GLY A 72 16.69 0.10 -17.61
C GLY A 72 16.08 1.32 -16.91
N LEU A 73 15.65 2.29 -17.71
CA LEU A 73 15.12 3.56 -17.20
C LEU A 73 13.62 3.43 -16.91
N TRP A 74 13.24 3.49 -15.64
CA TRP A 74 11.85 3.48 -15.20
C TRP A 74 11.31 4.91 -15.07
N LYS A 75 10.19 5.19 -15.74
CA LYS A 75 9.52 6.50 -15.75
C LYS A 75 8.07 6.33 -15.31
N PRO A 76 7.78 6.32 -13.99
CA PRO A 76 6.40 6.27 -13.53
C PRO A 76 5.68 7.56 -13.92
N GLU A 77 4.35 7.50 -13.98
CA GLU A 77 3.49 8.63 -14.31
C GLU A 77 2.33 8.74 -13.31
N ASN A 78 1.77 9.93 -13.15
CA ASN A 78 0.53 10.11 -12.41
C ASN A 78 -0.67 9.69 -13.25
N SER A 79 -1.77 9.34 -12.58
CA SER A 79 -3.05 9.30 -13.27
C SER A 79 -3.42 10.73 -13.69
N GLY A 80 -3.62 10.91 -15.01
CA GLY A 80 -3.86 12.21 -15.62
C GLY A 80 -2.60 13.06 -15.83
N ASN A 81 -2.65 13.92 -16.85
CA ASN A 81 -1.50 14.68 -17.33
C ASN A 81 -1.27 16.01 -16.59
N ARG A 82 -1.44 16.02 -15.27
CA ARG A 82 -1.24 17.21 -14.43
C ARG A 82 -0.04 17.02 -13.51
N TYR A 83 0.64 18.13 -13.21
CA TYR A 83 1.72 18.22 -12.23
C TYR A 83 1.42 19.38 -11.29
N TYR A 84 1.61 19.19 -9.99
CA TYR A 84 1.41 20.24 -8.99
C TYR A 84 2.69 20.96 -8.60
N GLY A 85 3.87 20.45 -8.97
CA GLY A 85 5.14 21.01 -8.51
C GLY A 85 5.34 20.77 -7.01
N PRO A 86 6.10 21.64 -6.31
CA PRO A 86 6.31 21.53 -4.86
C PRO A 86 4.99 21.58 -4.09
N THR A 87 4.59 20.47 -3.48
CA THR A 87 3.27 20.30 -2.87
C THR A 87 3.41 19.59 -1.51
N PRO A 88 2.58 19.90 -0.49
CA PRO A 88 2.57 19.15 0.77
C PRO A 88 2.35 17.65 0.57
N MET A 89 3.09 16.81 1.29
CA MET A 89 3.04 15.35 1.11
C MET A 89 1.66 14.77 1.33
N ARG A 90 0.83 15.36 2.22
CA ARG A 90 -0.57 14.95 2.42
C ARG A 90 -1.38 14.93 1.12
N THR A 91 -1.15 15.91 0.24
CA THR A 91 -1.82 15.97 -1.07
C THR A 91 -1.42 14.81 -1.96
N GLY A 92 -0.18 14.32 -1.81
CA GLY A 92 0.29 13.11 -2.50
C GLY A 92 -0.53 11.88 -2.12
N LEU A 93 -0.89 11.72 -0.85
CA LEU A 93 -1.76 10.63 -0.40
C LEU A 93 -3.22 10.88 -0.79
N GLU A 94 -3.77 12.07 -0.49
CA GLU A 94 -5.16 12.47 -0.76
C GLU A 94 -5.54 12.34 -2.24
N GLN A 95 -4.63 12.74 -3.14
CA GLN A 95 -4.84 12.71 -4.59
C GLN A 95 -4.16 11.50 -5.25
N SER A 96 -3.65 10.55 -4.44
CA SER A 96 -2.98 9.34 -4.91
C SER A 96 -1.92 9.61 -5.99
N ARG A 97 -1.03 10.58 -5.75
CA ARG A 97 0.02 10.99 -6.71
C ARG A 97 1.17 10.00 -6.71
N ASN A 98 1.32 9.26 -7.81
CA ASN A 98 2.38 8.27 -7.99
C ASN A 98 3.77 8.89 -7.85
N LEU A 99 4.00 10.05 -8.48
CA LEU A 99 5.32 10.69 -8.51
C LEU A 99 5.77 11.20 -7.15
N MET A 100 4.83 11.65 -6.32
CA MET A 100 5.10 12.02 -4.93
C MET A 100 5.31 10.77 -4.06
N THR A 101 4.54 9.71 -4.28
CA THR A 101 4.70 8.43 -3.54
C THR A 101 6.08 7.84 -3.77
N VAL A 102 6.54 7.78 -5.03
CA VAL A 102 7.87 7.27 -5.39
C VAL A 102 8.97 8.09 -4.73
N ARG A 103 8.85 9.43 -4.74
CA ARG A 103 9.82 10.32 -4.07
C ARG A 103 9.83 10.14 -2.57
N MET A 104 8.66 9.98 -1.95
CA MET A 104 8.59 9.68 -0.52
C MET A 104 9.28 8.35 -0.20
N ALA A 105 9.03 7.30 -0.98
CA ALA A 105 9.71 6.03 -0.82
C ALA A 105 11.22 6.12 -1.03
N GLN A 106 11.70 6.95 -1.98
CA GLN A 106 13.13 7.23 -2.16
C GLN A 106 13.75 7.96 -0.96
N GLN A 107 13.05 8.95 -0.43
CA GLN A 107 13.51 9.78 0.68
C GLN A 107 13.56 9.00 2.01
N VAL A 108 12.54 8.19 2.26
CA VAL A 108 12.44 7.33 3.44
C VAL A 108 13.36 6.10 3.32
N GLY A 109 13.51 5.58 2.10
CA GLY A 109 14.25 4.36 1.82
C GLY A 109 13.33 3.14 1.71
N MET A 110 13.56 2.30 0.69
CA MET A 110 12.73 1.11 0.44
C MET A 110 12.88 0.02 1.50
N HIS A 111 14.01 -0.06 2.21
CA HIS A 111 14.18 -0.97 3.34
C HIS A 111 13.15 -0.67 4.45
N VAL A 112 12.99 0.60 4.83
CA VAL A 112 11.98 1.02 5.81
C VAL A 112 10.56 0.69 5.31
N VAL A 113 10.27 0.97 4.04
CA VAL A 113 8.95 0.64 3.47
C VAL A 113 8.70 -0.87 3.48
N ALA A 114 9.72 -1.68 3.22
CA ALA A 114 9.66 -3.13 3.26
C ALA A 114 9.43 -3.66 4.68
N ASP A 115 10.11 -3.09 5.68
CA ASP A 115 9.92 -3.40 7.10
C ASP A 115 8.47 -3.08 7.53
N TYR A 116 7.94 -1.90 7.16
CA TYR A 116 6.53 -1.57 7.41
C TYR A 116 5.58 -2.58 6.76
N ALA A 117 5.81 -2.94 5.51
CA ALA A 117 4.94 -3.90 4.84
C ALA A 117 4.99 -5.30 5.45
N HIS A 118 6.13 -5.68 6.03
CA HIS A 118 6.29 -6.91 6.80
C HIS A 118 5.55 -6.82 8.15
N ASP A 119 5.72 -5.72 8.88
CA ASP A 119 5.15 -5.54 10.22
C ASP A 119 3.62 -5.46 10.19
N PHE A 120 3.06 -4.81 9.17
CA PHE A 120 1.62 -4.79 8.88
C PHE A 120 1.12 -6.09 8.21
N GLY A 121 1.99 -7.09 8.03
CA GLY A 121 1.63 -8.39 7.48
C GLY A 121 1.19 -8.37 6.01
N ILE A 122 1.52 -7.35 5.22
CA ILE A 122 1.13 -7.22 3.81
C ILE A 122 1.94 -8.17 2.92
N TYR A 123 3.25 -8.28 3.19
CA TYR A 123 4.17 -9.19 2.50
C TYR A 123 5.08 -9.87 3.51
N ASP A 124 5.39 -11.16 3.30
CA ASP A 124 6.37 -11.86 4.15
C ASP A 124 7.80 -11.42 3.84
N LYS A 125 8.05 -11.09 2.57
CA LYS A 125 9.30 -10.52 2.09
C LYS A 125 9.03 -9.61 0.90
N MET A 126 9.23 -8.32 1.08
CA MET A 126 9.05 -7.31 0.03
C MET A 126 10.41 -6.97 -0.60
N PRO A 127 10.57 -7.10 -1.92
CA PRO A 127 11.74 -6.55 -2.62
C PRO A 127 11.83 -5.04 -2.45
N GLU A 128 13.06 -4.52 -2.27
CA GLU A 128 13.33 -3.08 -2.11
C GLU A 128 13.33 -2.31 -3.44
N LEU A 129 12.38 -2.61 -4.31
CA LEU A 129 12.21 -1.95 -5.60
C LEU A 129 11.21 -0.80 -5.48
N LEU A 130 11.53 0.37 -6.04
CA LEU A 130 10.64 1.55 -5.96
C LEU A 130 9.26 1.34 -6.59
N SER A 131 9.13 0.41 -7.55
CA SER A 131 7.82 0.03 -8.12
C SER A 131 6.87 -0.52 -7.06
N TYR A 132 7.37 -1.15 -6.00
CA TYR A 132 6.55 -1.67 -4.92
C TYR A 132 5.95 -0.54 -4.05
N SER A 133 6.52 0.66 -4.03
CA SER A 133 5.86 1.83 -3.41
C SER A 133 4.51 2.17 -4.07
N LEU A 134 4.30 1.72 -5.31
CA LEU A 134 3.04 1.86 -6.05
C LEU A 134 2.16 0.58 -5.99
N GLY A 135 2.52 -0.39 -5.15
CA GLY A 135 1.77 -1.64 -4.97
C GLY A 135 1.95 -2.66 -6.08
N ALA A 136 3.16 -2.79 -6.63
CA ALA A 136 3.49 -3.76 -7.68
C ALA A 136 3.63 -5.22 -7.18
N GLY A 137 3.78 -5.43 -5.87
CA GLY A 137 3.81 -6.76 -5.25
C GLY A 137 2.43 -7.39 -5.17
N GLU A 138 2.34 -8.72 -5.19
CA GLU A 138 1.08 -9.41 -5.01
C GLU A 138 0.82 -9.74 -3.55
N THR A 139 -0.41 -9.51 -3.08
CA THR A 139 -0.89 -9.88 -1.75
C THR A 139 -2.35 -10.34 -1.84
N THR A 140 -2.98 -10.62 -0.70
CA THR A 140 -4.39 -11.03 -0.63
C THR A 140 -5.25 -9.93 -0.02
N LEU A 141 -6.55 -9.95 -0.32
CA LEU A 141 -7.50 -9.04 0.31
C LEU A 141 -7.49 -9.20 1.84
N TYR A 142 -7.33 -10.43 2.32
CA TYR A 142 -7.22 -10.75 3.73
C TYR A 142 -6.07 -10.02 4.43
N ARG A 143 -4.86 -10.04 3.82
CA ARG A 143 -3.69 -9.32 4.34
C ARG A 143 -3.91 -7.81 4.31
N MET A 144 -4.45 -7.29 3.21
CA MET A 144 -4.75 -5.84 3.10
C MET A 144 -5.79 -5.36 4.12
N VAL A 145 -6.89 -6.09 4.31
CA VAL A 145 -7.91 -5.71 5.30
C VAL A 145 -7.35 -5.74 6.73
N THR A 146 -6.50 -6.74 7.03
CA THR A 146 -5.80 -6.81 8.32
C THR A 146 -4.89 -5.60 8.53
N ALA A 147 -4.04 -5.28 7.55
CA ALA A 147 -3.15 -4.14 7.62
C ALA A 147 -3.89 -2.79 7.79
N TYR A 148 -5.04 -2.62 7.12
CA TYR A 148 -5.88 -1.43 7.30
C TYR A 148 -6.59 -1.41 8.66
N ALA A 149 -6.92 -2.57 9.24
CA ALA A 149 -7.48 -2.64 10.58
C ALA A 149 -6.46 -2.17 11.63
N GLU A 150 -5.19 -2.53 11.48
CA GLU A 150 -4.08 -2.06 12.31
C GLU A 150 -3.85 -0.56 12.16
N LEU A 151 -3.93 -0.01 10.94
CA LEU A 151 -3.90 1.45 10.78
C LEU A 151 -5.09 2.13 11.50
N ALA A 152 -6.29 1.56 11.37
CA ALA A 152 -7.51 2.14 11.94
C ALA A 152 -7.58 2.07 13.47
N ASN A 153 -6.92 1.09 14.09
CA ASN A 153 -6.89 0.92 15.55
C ASN A 153 -5.71 1.65 16.24
N GLY A 154 -4.96 2.46 15.50
CA GLY A 154 -3.84 3.24 16.03
C GLY A 154 -2.49 2.51 16.02
N GLY A 155 -2.31 1.50 15.17
CA GLY A 155 -1.06 0.77 14.97
C GLY A 155 -0.90 -0.46 15.87
N LEU A 156 -1.98 -0.95 16.48
CA LEU A 156 -1.97 -2.16 17.28
C LEU A 156 -2.12 -3.39 16.38
N LYS A 157 -1.17 -4.32 16.48
CA LYS A 157 -1.21 -5.58 15.73
C LYS A 157 -2.46 -6.38 16.06
N VAL A 158 -3.13 -6.91 15.05
CA VAL A 158 -4.29 -7.81 15.21
C VAL A 158 -4.09 -9.10 14.44
N GLU A 159 -4.43 -10.22 15.06
CA GLU A 159 -4.40 -11.53 14.42
C GLU A 159 -5.82 -11.89 13.96
N PRO A 160 -6.08 -12.08 12.66
CA PRO A 160 -7.45 -12.26 12.22
C PRO A 160 -8.03 -13.61 12.62
N THR A 161 -9.25 -13.59 13.14
CA THR A 161 -9.97 -14.79 13.63
C THR A 161 -11.29 -14.98 12.90
N LEU A 162 -11.64 -16.24 12.60
CA LEU A 162 -12.91 -16.64 11.95
C LEU A 162 -13.93 -17.13 12.99
#